data_AF-A0A2E9XA77-F1
#
_entry.id   AF-A0A2E9XA77-F1
#
_cell.length_a   1.000
_cell.length_b   1.000
_cell.length_c   1.000
_cell.angle_alpha   90.00
_cell.angle_beta   90.00
_cell.angle_gamma   90.00
#
_symmetry.space_group_name_H-M   'P 1'
#
loop_
_entity.id
_entity.type
_entity.pdbx_description
1 polymer ?
#
loop_
_entity_poly.entity_id
_entity_poly.type
_entity_poly.pdbx_seq_one_letter_code
_entity_poly.pdbx_strand_id
1 'polypeptide(L)'
;MPIICFQNGVTNEAWLTKRNFLTYGCTVMVGAGITEPGVVRHSGGKMLEIGSWPSGVDNLCLRITKDLQLSGMEANVDENIENGKWGKLVRNLSNAYLALTDLSVQEASCLQEDRFFIADVNEEAANVTEAAGLFVRSIGKRNLREQIDHLRTGGVWPARPPVTETNRSYPSTWQDLKAKRGSVEVDHFNGAIVRLGEIHGVETPLNRVLRDLCRDAASRLLDPGTETCESLRNAAKNTDRGARGGT
;
A
#
# COMPACT_ATOMS: atom_id res chain seq x y z
N MET A 1 13.38 -18.84 -18.00
CA MET A 1 13.44 -17.36 -18.13
C MET A 1 13.10 -16.76 -16.76
N PRO A 2 13.97 -15.91 -16.19
CA PRO A 2 13.69 -15.23 -14.93
C PRO A 2 12.63 -14.13 -15.10
N ILE A 3 11.77 -13.94 -14.09
CA ILE A 3 10.75 -12.88 -14.05
C ILE A 3 10.90 -12.09 -12.75
N ILE A 4 10.97 -10.76 -12.87
CA ILE A 4 11.12 -9.84 -11.72
C ILE A 4 9.84 -9.01 -11.60
N CYS A 5 9.23 -9.04 -10.42
CA CYS A 5 7.95 -8.37 -10.16
C CYS A 5 8.16 -6.97 -9.58
N PHE A 6 8.06 -5.94 -10.43
CA PHE A 6 8.08 -4.53 -10.02
C PHE A 6 6.70 -4.01 -9.55
N GLN A 7 5.65 -4.82 -9.73
CA GLN A 7 4.28 -4.46 -9.35
C GLN A 7 4.13 -4.33 -7.83
N ASN A 8 3.21 -3.46 -7.41
CA ASN A 8 2.73 -3.44 -6.03
C ASN A 8 1.99 -4.76 -5.69
N GLY A 9 1.69 -4.96 -4.41
CA GLY A 9 1.01 -6.17 -3.93
C GLY A 9 1.98 -7.28 -3.52
N VAL A 10 1.40 -8.42 -3.09
CA VAL A 10 2.14 -9.56 -2.49
C VAL A 10 1.79 -10.91 -3.11
N THR A 11 1.01 -10.92 -4.20
CA THR A 11 0.47 -12.17 -4.78
C THR A 11 1.12 -12.56 -6.11
N ASN A 12 1.77 -11.62 -6.81
CA ASN A 12 2.31 -11.83 -8.14
C ASN A 12 3.42 -12.89 -8.12
N GLU A 13 4.35 -12.73 -7.18
CA GLU A 13 5.53 -13.58 -7.07
C GLU A 13 5.12 -15.02 -6.73
N ALA A 14 4.29 -15.21 -5.70
CA ALA A 14 3.78 -16.53 -5.33
C ALA A 14 2.98 -17.19 -6.46
N TRP A 15 2.21 -16.42 -7.24
CA TRP A 15 1.45 -16.93 -8.39
C TRP A 15 2.37 -17.44 -9.51
N LEU A 16 3.48 -16.74 -9.78
CA LEU A 16 4.49 -17.11 -10.78
C LEU A 16 5.30 -18.32 -10.32
N THR A 17 5.74 -18.35 -9.06
CA THR A 17 6.49 -19.49 -8.50
C THR A 17 5.66 -20.78 -8.55
N LYS A 18 4.36 -20.72 -8.24
CA LYS A 18 3.44 -21.87 -8.40
C LYS A 18 3.33 -22.40 -9.83
N ARG A 19 3.78 -21.64 -10.82
CA ARG A 19 3.82 -22.00 -12.25
C ARG A 19 5.24 -22.34 -12.73
N ASN A 20 6.16 -22.61 -11.80
CA ASN A 20 7.55 -22.99 -12.06
C ASN A 20 8.36 -21.90 -12.80
N PHE A 21 7.96 -20.63 -12.70
CA PHE A 21 8.84 -19.54 -13.13
C PHE A 21 9.93 -19.31 -12.09
N LEU A 22 11.14 -18.99 -12.58
CA LEU A 22 12.21 -18.46 -11.74
C LEU A 22 11.85 -17.00 -11.40
N THR A 23 11.44 -16.76 -10.16
CA THR A 23 10.76 -15.51 -9.76
C THR A 23 11.60 -14.69 -8.79
N TYR A 24 11.60 -13.38 -8.99
CA TYR A 24 12.24 -12.38 -8.14
C TYR A 24 11.22 -11.34 -7.72
N GLY A 25 11.28 -10.90 -6.47
CA GLY A 25 10.51 -9.77 -5.98
C GLY A 25 11.26 -8.46 -6.20
N CYS A 26 10.52 -7.37 -6.41
CA CYS A 26 11.07 -6.03 -6.31
C CYS A 26 10.14 -5.10 -5.52
N THR A 27 10.72 -4.40 -4.55
CA THR A 27 10.07 -3.31 -3.81
C THR A 27 10.46 -1.99 -4.46
N VAL A 28 9.48 -1.26 -4.99
CA VAL A 28 9.71 -0.04 -5.78
C VAL A 28 9.35 1.21 -4.98
N MET A 29 10.31 2.05 -4.63
CA MET A 29 10.07 3.35 -3.97
C MET A 29 10.35 4.49 -4.94
N VAL A 30 9.55 4.52 -6.00
CA VAL A 30 9.59 5.49 -7.09
C VAL A 30 8.18 6.01 -7.31
N GLY A 31 8.02 7.33 -7.26
CA GLY A 31 6.81 8.02 -7.67
C GLY A 31 6.93 8.42 -9.13
N ALA A 32 6.07 7.88 -9.98
CA ALA A 32 5.98 8.26 -11.39
C ALA A 32 4.53 8.23 -11.85
N GLY A 33 4.19 9.07 -12.82
CA GLY A 33 2.87 9.08 -13.44
C GLY A 33 2.96 9.49 -14.90
N ILE A 34 2.09 8.92 -15.73
CA ILE A 34 1.96 9.32 -17.14
C ILE A 34 1.05 10.55 -17.18
N THR A 35 1.58 11.68 -17.66
CA THR A 35 0.83 12.94 -17.73
C THR A 35 0.10 13.09 -19.06
N GLU A 36 0.67 12.53 -20.13
CA GLU A 36 0.11 12.44 -21.48
C GLU A 36 0.77 11.26 -22.21
N PRO A 37 0.21 10.75 -23.33
CA PRO A 37 0.81 9.65 -24.08
C PRO A 37 2.28 9.90 -24.42
N GLY A 38 3.18 9.07 -23.89
CA GLY A 38 4.63 9.18 -24.11
C GLY A 38 5.39 10.10 -23.13
N VAL A 39 4.72 10.79 -22.21
CA VAL A 39 5.36 11.69 -21.23
C VAL A 39 5.12 11.20 -19.80
N VAL A 40 6.22 11.02 -19.07
CA VAL A 40 6.22 10.54 -17.69
C VAL A 40 6.80 11.61 -16.78
N ARG A 41 6.06 11.97 -15.72
CA ARG A 41 6.57 12.79 -14.63
C ARG A 41 7.15 11.87 -13.55
N HIS A 42 8.45 11.96 -13.30
CA HIS A 42 9.09 11.40 -12.10
C HIS A 42 8.87 12.37 -10.93
N SER A 43 8.06 11.97 -9.96
CA SER A 43 7.69 12.80 -8.81
C SER A 43 8.57 12.57 -7.57
N GLY A 44 9.55 11.66 -7.65
CA GLY A 44 10.54 11.45 -6.59
C GLY A 44 10.83 9.98 -6.29
N GLY A 45 11.85 9.75 -5.46
CA GLY A 45 12.29 8.41 -5.06
C GLY A 45 13.01 7.65 -6.17
N LYS A 46 14.05 6.90 -5.82
CA LYS A 46 14.85 6.09 -6.75
C LYS A 46 15.14 4.68 -6.21
N MET A 47 14.63 4.37 -5.03
CA MET A 47 15.00 3.18 -4.30
C MET A 47 14.29 1.96 -4.88
N LEU A 48 15.07 0.91 -5.11
CA LEU A 48 14.61 -0.41 -5.53
C LEU A 48 15.27 -1.45 -4.63
N GLU A 49 14.53 -2.42 -4.13
CA GLU A 49 15.10 -3.58 -3.43
C GLU A 49 14.73 -4.84 -4.20
N ILE A 50 15.69 -5.73 -4.47
CA ILE A 50 15.51 -6.92 -5.31
C ILE A 50 16.04 -8.15 -4.60
N GLY A 51 15.25 -9.23 -4.60
CA GLY A 51 15.66 -10.52 -4.05
C GLY A 51 15.04 -11.69 -4.81
N SER A 52 15.65 -12.86 -4.65
CA SER A 52 15.05 -14.13 -5.09
C SER A 52 13.79 -14.38 -4.27
N TRP A 53 12.71 -14.80 -4.91
CA TRP A 53 11.46 -15.06 -4.20
C TRP A 53 11.44 -16.49 -3.62
N PRO A 54 10.97 -16.68 -2.37
CA PRO A 54 10.55 -15.66 -1.39
C PRO A 54 11.70 -14.99 -0.62
N SER A 55 12.86 -15.64 -0.57
CA SER A 55 14.07 -15.18 0.12
C SER A 55 15.34 -15.62 -0.60
N GLY A 56 16.42 -14.91 -0.32
CA GLY A 56 17.76 -15.15 -0.85
C GLY A 56 18.19 -14.14 -1.92
N VAL A 57 19.46 -14.19 -2.26
CA VAL A 57 20.08 -13.38 -3.30
C VAL A 57 20.97 -14.31 -4.12
N ASP A 58 20.87 -14.23 -5.44
CA ASP A 58 21.75 -14.95 -6.35
C ASP A 58 22.56 -14.00 -7.25
N ASN A 59 23.39 -14.59 -8.12
CA ASN A 59 24.19 -13.82 -9.07
C ASN A 59 23.36 -12.98 -10.04
N LEU A 60 22.12 -13.39 -10.33
CA LEU A 60 21.25 -12.61 -11.20
C LEU A 60 20.75 -11.36 -10.46
N CYS A 61 20.33 -11.46 -9.19
CA CYS A 61 20.02 -10.30 -8.35
C CYS A 61 21.16 -9.28 -8.35
N LEU A 62 22.39 -9.73 -8.09
CA LEU A 62 23.57 -8.85 -8.04
C LEU A 62 23.82 -8.11 -9.36
N ARG A 63 23.68 -8.82 -10.50
CA ARG A 63 23.84 -8.20 -11.83
C ARG A 63 22.75 -7.17 -12.12
N ILE A 64 21.48 -7.53 -11.90
CA ILE A 64 20.35 -6.62 -12.15
C ILE A 64 20.47 -5.36 -11.28
N THR A 65 20.77 -5.52 -10.00
CA THR A 65 20.97 -4.39 -9.08
C THR A 65 22.09 -3.48 -9.57
N LYS A 66 23.22 -4.05 -10.03
CA LYS A 66 24.32 -3.27 -10.60
C LYS A 66 23.91 -2.52 -11.88
N ASP A 67 23.18 -3.16 -12.77
CA ASP A 67 22.71 -2.51 -14.00
C ASP A 67 21.74 -1.35 -13.68
N LEU A 68 20.85 -1.54 -12.71
CA LEU A 68 19.94 -0.49 -12.23
C LEU A 68 20.70 0.67 -11.55
N GLN A 69 21.73 0.38 -10.75
CA GLN A 69 22.60 1.40 -10.18
C GLN A 69 23.31 2.22 -11.27
N LEU A 70 23.84 1.57 -12.31
CA LEU A 70 24.46 2.26 -13.45
C LEU A 70 23.46 3.13 -14.23
N SER A 71 22.17 2.79 -14.20
CA SER A 71 21.10 3.63 -14.75
C SER A 71 20.64 4.78 -13.85
N GLY A 72 21.26 4.93 -12.66
CA GLY A 72 21.00 6.03 -11.72
C GLY A 72 19.93 5.74 -10.67
N MET A 73 19.53 4.47 -10.49
CA MET A 73 18.62 4.03 -9.42
C MET A 73 19.39 3.75 -8.12
N GLU A 74 18.72 3.93 -6.98
CA GLU A 74 19.21 3.53 -5.66
C GLU A 74 18.83 2.07 -5.39
N ALA A 75 19.28 1.17 -6.27
CA ALA A 75 18.95 -0.25 -6.19
C ALA A 75 19.85 -0.99 -5.20
N ASN A 76 19.25 -1.89 -4.40
CA ASN A 76 19.95 -2.76 -3.45
C ASN A 76 19.42 -4.19 -3.57
N VAL A 77 20.25 -5.17 -3.20
CA VAL A 77 19.77 -6.55 -3.01
C VAL A 77 19.13 -6.71 -1.64
N ASP A 78 18.18 -7.63 -1.55
CA ASP A 78 17.46 -7.94 -0.33
C ASP A 78 17.22 -9.44 -0.19
N GLU A 79 17.84 -10.03 0.83
CA GLU A 79 17.71 -11.45 1.13
C GLU A 79 16.33 -11.84 1.66
N ASN A 80 15.52 -10.88 2.11
CA ASN A 80 14.21 -11.12 2.69
C ASN A 80 13.14 -10.27 1.97
N ILE A 81 13.13 -10.37 0.63
CA ILE A 81 12.29 -9.54 -0.24
C ILE A 81 10.80 -9.64 0.06
N GLU A 82 10.31 -10.80 0.49
CA GLU A 82 8.92 -10.96 0.93
C GLU A 82 8.55 -9.98 2.05
N ASN A 83 9.44 -9.78 3.02
CA ASN A 83 9.19 -8.87 4.14
C ASN A 83 9.08 -7.42 3.66
N GLY A 84 9.90 -7.02 2.69
CA GLY A 84 9.85 -5.71 2.05
C GLY A 84 8.57 -5.51 1.24
N LYS A 85 8.10 -6.54 0.51
CA LYS A 85 6.83 -6.51 -0.23
C LYS A 85 5.64 -6.31 0.71
N TRP A 86 5.61 -7.02 1.84
CA TRP A 86 4.59 -6.82 2.87
C TRP A 86 4.66 -5.43 3.50
N GLY A 87 5.86 -4.91 3.80
CA GLY A 87 6.03 -3.53 4.27
C GLY A 87 5.47 -2.50 3.30
N LYS A 88 5.72 -2.70 2.00
CA LYS A 88 5.21 -1.82 0.95
C LYS A 88 3.69 -1.96 0.75
N LEU A 89 3.14 -3.17 0.88
CA LEU A 89 1.69 -3.41 0.88
C LEU A 89 1.02 -2.61 1.99
N VAL A 90 1.52 -2.71 3.23
CA VAL A 90 0.97 -2.01 4.40
C VAL A 90 0.96 -0.51 4.18
N ARG A 91 2.06 0.06 3.64
CA ARG A 91 2.09 1.49 3.26
C ARG A 91 0.98 1.87 2.26
N ASN A 92 0.64 0.99 1.33
CA ASN A 92 -0.37 1.25 0.31
C ASN A 92 -1.82 1.09 0.80
N LEU A 93 -2.06 0.55 2.01
CA LEU A 93 -3.42 0.34 2.53
C LEU A 93 -4.18 1.65 2.72
N SER A 94 -3.48 2.74 3.00
CA SER A 94 -4.07 4.08 3.13
C SER A 94 -4.37 4.74 1.78
N ASN A 95 -3.94 4.17 0.65
CA ASN A 95 -4.21 4.76 -0.67
C ASN A 95 -5.72 4.87 -0.95
N ALA A 96 -6.50 3.87 -0.52
CA ALA A 96 -7.96 3.89 -0.64
C ALA A 96 -8.58 5.00 0.25
N TYR A 97 -8.08 5.17 1.48
CA TYR A 97 -8.51 6.25 2.37
C TYR A 97 -8.30 7.62 1.72
N LEU A 98 -7.06 7.89 1.29
CA LEU A 98 -6.67 9.13 0.62
C LEU A 98 -7.48 9.40 -0.65
N ALA A 99 -7.81 8.35 -1.42
CA ALA A 99 -8.66 8.45 -2.60
C ALA A 99 -10.11 8.81 -2.25
N LEU A 100 -10.68 8.16 -1.23
CA LEU A 100 -12.06 8.35 -0.81
C LEU A 100 -12.27 9.69 -0.09
N THR A 101 -11.27 10.24 0.59
CA THR A 101 -11.36 11.51 1.32
C THR A 101 -10.74 12.71 0.59
N ASP A 102 -10.24 12.52 -0.64
CA ASP A 102 -9.55 13.53 -1.46
C ASP A 102 -8.35 14.21 -0.77
N LEU A 103 -7.59 13.45 0.03
CA LEU A 103 -6.42 13.96 0.73
C LEU A 103 -5.14 13.56 0.00
N SER A 104 -4.18 14.49 -0.06
CA SER A 104 -2.79 14.14 -0.34
C SER A 104 -2.13 13.47 0.87
N VAL A 105 -1.01 12.78 0.62
CA VAL A 105 -0.21 12.14 1.68
C VAL A 105 0.22 13.14 2.75
N GLN A 106 0.54 14.37 2.35
CA GLN A 106 0.96 15.44 3.26
C GLN A 106 -0.21 15.93 4.12
N GLU A 107 -1.40 16.12 3.54
CA GLU A 107 -2.59 16.58 4.25
C GLU A 107 -3.03 15.55 5.30
N ALA A 108 -3.15 14.28 4.93
CA ALA A 108 -3.53 13.20 5.86
C ALA A 108 -2.50 12.96 6.99
N SER A 109 -1.27 13.44 6.83
CA SER A 109 -0.27 13.40 7.90
C SER A 109 -0.46 14.53 8.93
N CYS A 110 -1.24 15.57 8.62
CA CYS A 110 -1.36 16.76 9.46
C CYS A 110 -2.37 16.62 10.58
N LEU A 111 -3.56 16.10 10.29
CA LEU A 111 -4.66 16.03 11.25
C LEU A 111 -4.66 14.72 12.02
N GLN A 112 -5.03 14.82 13.30
CA GLN A 112 -5.06 13.67 14.19
C GLN A 112 -6.06 12.61 13.71
N GLU A 113 -7.22 13.03 13.21
CA GLU A 113 -8.28 12.11 12.76
C GLU A 113 -7.80 11.18 11.63
N ASP A 114 -7.08 11.73 10.65
CA ASP A 114 -6.57 11.01 9.50
C ASP A 114 -5.48 10.03 9.91
N ARG A 115 -4.51 10.50 10.70
CA ARG A 115 -3.43 9.64 11.20
C ARG A 115 -3.98 8.50 12.04
N PHE A 116 -4.97 8.75 12.88
CA PHE A 116 -5.57 7.73 13.73
C PHE A 116 -6.35 6.72 12.90
N PHE A 117 -7.04 7.16 11.85
CA PHE A 117 -7.70 6.24 10.91
C PHE A 117 -6.68 5.35 10.20
N ILE A 118 -5.61 5.94 9.67
CA ILE A 118 -4.52 5.17 9.03
C ILE A 118 -3.86 4.20 10.03
N ALA A 119 -3.68 4.61 11.29
CA ALA A 119 -3.17 3.75 12.35
C ALA A 119 -4.10 2.56 12.60
N ASP A 120 -5.42 2.75 12.62
CA ASP A 120 -6.40 1.67 12.81
C ASP A 120 -6.41 0.68 11.62
N VAL A 121 -6.30 1.18 10.38
CA VAL A 121 -6.18 0.33 9.19
C VAL A 121 -4.90 -0.52 9.24
N ASN A 122 -3.79 0.08 9.67
CA ASN A 122 -2.50 -0.60 9.81
C ASN A 122 -2.49 -1.58 10.99
N GLU A 123 -3.24 -1.29 12.06
CA GLU A 123 -3.44 -2.17 13.21
C GLU A 123 -4.11 -3.48 12.80
N GLU A 124 -5.18 -3.42 11.98
CA GLU A 124 -5.80 -4.62 11.39
C GLU A 124 -4.77 -5.43 10.58
N ALA A 125 -3.98 -4.76 9.74
CA ALA A 125 -2.96 -5.42 8.94
C ALA A 125 -1.88 -6.07 9.81
N ALA A 126 -1.43 -5.40 10.87
CA ALA A 126 -0.45 -5.94 11.81
C ALA A 126 -0.98 -7.21 12.48
N ASN A 127 -2.20 -7.17 13.02
CA ASN A 127 -2.87 -8.32 13.62
C ASN A 127 -2.96 -9.51 12.64
N VAL A 128 -3.37 -9.23 11.40
CA VAL A 128 -3.47 -10.26 10.34
C VAL A 128 -2.09 -10.85 10.00
N THR A 129 -1.07 -10.02 9.79
CA THR A 129 0.26 -10.51 9.42
C THR A 129 0.92 -11.29 10.55
N GLU A 130 0.73 -10.89 11.81
CA GLU A 130 1.22 -11.62 12.98
C GLU A 130 0.53 -12.98 13.13
N ALA A 131 -0.81 -13.03 12.97
CA ALA A 131 -1.56 -14.28 12.99
C ALA A 131 -1.16 -15.23 11.84
N ALA A 132 -0.71 -14.68 10.72
CA ALA A 132 -0.19 -15.43 9.59
C ALA A 132 1.30 -15.82 9.71
N GLY A 133 2.00 -15.38 10.77
CA GLY A 133 3.43 -15.61 10.94
C GLY A 133 4.30 -14.89 9.90
N LEU A 134 3.80 -13.79 9.33
CA LEU A 134 4.49 -13.00 8.31
C LEU A 134 5.24 -11.83 8.94
N PHE A 135 6.43 -11.55 8.42
CA PHE A 135 7.25 -10.44 8.88
C PHE A 135 7.06 -9.22 7.97
N VAL A 136 6.59 -8.12 8.54
CA VAL A 136 6.45 -6.85 7.82
C VAL A 136 7.68 -5.99 8.04
N ARG A 137 8.51 -5.82 7.00
CA ARG A 137 9.64 -4.89 7.07
C ARG A 137 9.22 -3.52 6.56
N SER A 138 8.88 -2.64 7.50
CA SER A 138 8.55 -1.26 7.16
C SER A 138 9.78 -0.48 6.71
N ILE A 139 9.56 0.55 5.89
CA ILE A 139 10.62 1.45 5.44
C ILE A 139 10.98 2.41 6.57
N GLY A 140 12.26 2.50 6.91
CA GLY A 140 12.78 3.31 8.01
C GLY A 140 13.23 2.47 9.21
N LYS A 141 13.47 3.13 10.34
CA LYS A 141 14.02 2.47 11.55
C LYS A 141 12.97 1.83 12.46
N ARG A 142 11.68 2.10 12.23
CA ARG A 142 10.59 1.64 13.09
C ARG A 142 9.93 0.40 12.52
N ASN A 143 9.62 -0.58 13.37
CA ASN A 143 8.76 -1.70 12.98
C ASN A 143 7.29 -1.23 12.82
N LEU A 144 6.40 -2.11 12.32
CA LEU A 144 5.01 -1.73 12.04
C LEU A 144 4.27 -1.22 13.29
N ARG A 145 4.41 -1.88 14.44
CA ARG A 145 3.75 -1.48 15.70
C ARG A 145 4.24 -0.11 16.18
N GLU A 146 5.55 0.13 16.15
CA GLU A 146 6.13 1.43 16.47
C GLU A 146 5.67 2.54 15.52
N GLN A 147 5.40 2.22 14.26
CA GLN A 147 4.83 3.18 13.30
C GLN A 147 3.37 3.49 13.61
N ILE A 148 2.59 2.50 13.99
CA ILE A 148 1.21 2.67 14.43
C ILE A 148 1.17 3.56 15.68
N ASP A 149 1.99 3.28 16.69
CA ASP A 149 2.09 4.09 17.91
C ASP A 149 2.50 5.54 17.59
N HIS A 150 3.43 5.72 16.66
CA HIS A 150 3.82 7.06 16.21
C HIS A 150 2.64 7.81 15.59
N LEU A 151 1.87 7.17 14.70
CA LEU A 151 0.66 7.78 14.09
C LEU A 151 -0.39 8.17 15.16
N ARG A 152 -0.45 7.43 16.27
CA ARG A 152 -1.35 7.69 17.41
C ARG A 152 -0.90 8.81 18.33
N THR A 153 0.25 9.44 18.08
CA THR A 153 0.66 10.60 18.86
C THR A 153 -0.27 11.78 18.58
N GLY A 154 -0.81 12.36 19.67
CA GLY A 154 -1.80 13.43 19.60
C GLY A 154 -1.27 14.76 19.05
N GLY A 155 -2.20 15.67 18.78
CA GLY A 155 -1.93 17.03 18.30
C GLY A 155 -1.95 17.17 16.78
N VAL A 156 -1.69 18.39 16.30
CA VAL A 156 -1.60 18.69 14.86
C VAL A 156 -0.13 18.66 14.44
N TRP A 157 0.16 18.00 13.32
CA TRP A 157 1.50 17.85 12.77
C TRP A 157 1.62 18.67 11.49
N PRO A 158 1.77 20.00 11.58
CA PRO A 158 1.73 20.85 10.40
C PRO A 158 2.82 20.43 9.40
N ALA A 159 2.44 20.30 8.13
CA ALA A 159 3.38 20.05 7.06
C ALA A 159 4.48 21.13 7.05
N ARG A 160 5.73 20.70 6.94
CA ARG A 160 6.90 21.58 6.82
C ARG A 160 7.73 21.11 5.63
N PRO A 161 7.77 21.86 4.51
CA PRO A 161 7.05 23.11 4.24
C PRO A 161 5.52 22.95 4.18
N PRO A 162 4.74 24.04 4.24
CA PRO A 162 3.28 24.00 4.01
C PRO A 162 2.94 23.30 2.70
N VAL A 163 1.78 22.64 2.65
CA VAL A 163 1.33 21.92 1.46
C VAL A 163 1.00 22.92 0.35
N THR A 164 1.57 22.70 -0.83
CA THR A 164 1.37 23.47 -2.06
C THR A 164 1.07 22.51 -3.20
N GLU A 165 0.57 23.03 -4.32
CA GLU A 165 0.32 22.21 -5.52
C GLU A 165 1.59 21.51 -6.04
N THR A 166 2.77 22.09 -5.77
CA THR A 166 4.06 21.55 -6.21
C THR A 166 4.60 20.44 -5.30
N ASN A 167 4.21 20.38 -4.03
CA ASN A 167 4.71 19.38 -3.07
C ASN A 167 3.65 18.38 -2.62
N ARG A 168 2.36 18.61 -2.91
CA ARG A 168 1.29 17.65 -2.66
C ARG A 168 1.48 16.42 -3.55
N SER A 169 1.28 15.26 -2.97
CA SER A 169 1.38 13.99 -3.69
C SER A 169 0.16 13.12 -3.38
N TYR A 170 -0.48 12.67 -4.44
CA TYR A 170 -1.60 11.75 -4.37
C TYR A 170 -1.16 10.34 -4.75
N PRO A 171 -1.65 9.31 -4.01
CA PRO A 171 -1.31 7.92 -4.31
C PRO A 171 -1.93 7.47 -5.65
N SER A 172 -1.44 6.35 -6.19
CA SER A 172 -1.92 5.82 -7.48
C SER A 172 -3.42 5.55 -7.52
N THR A 173 -4.01 5.04 -6.44
CA THR A 173 -5.45 4.80 -6.33
C THR A 173 -6.27 6.08 -6.51
N TRP A 174 -5.82 7.20 -5.96
CA TRP A 174 -6.46 8.50 -6.17
C TRP A 174 -6.35 8.93 -7.64
N GLN A 175 -5.17 8.73 -8.26
CA GLN A 175 -4.94 9.07 -9.66
C GLN A 175 -5.83 8.25 -10.60
N ASP A 176 -6.06 6.97 -10.30
CA ASP A 176 -6.94 6.10 -11.09
C ASP A 176 -8.40 6.54 -11.03
N LEU A 177 -8.88 6.97 -9.84
CA LEU A 177 -10.21 7.59 -9.72
C LEU A 177 -10.27 8.91 -10.48
N LYS A 178 -9.26 9.77 -10.33
CA LYS A 178 -9.24 11.08 -11.00
C LYS A 178 -9.21 10.95 -12.52
N ALA A 179 -8.48 9.97 -13.04
CA ALA A 179 -8.38 9.66 -14.45
C ALA A 179 -9.55 8.81 -14.97
N LYS A 180 -10.55 8.48 -14.13
CA LYS A 180 -11.74 7.72 -14.50
C LYS A 180 -11.41 6.38 -15.18
N ARG A 181 -10.42 5.66 -14.67
CA ARG A 181 -9.96 4.39 -15.29
C ARG A 181 -10.98 3.25 -15.22
N GLY A 182 -12.01 3.36 -14.36
CA GLY A 182 -13.03 2.33 -14.18
C GLY A 182 -12.65 1.18 -13.24
N SER A 183 -11.38 1.11 -12.82
CA SER A 183 -10.87 0.08 -11.90
C SER A 183 -9.68 0.60 -11.08
N VAL A 184 -9.46 0.01 -9.91
CA VAL A 184 -8.36 0.32 -8.98
C VAL A 184 -7.77 -0.97 -8.38
N GLU A 185 -6.52 -0.92 -7.90
CA GLU A 185 -5.80 -2.10 -7.38
C GLU A 185 -6.15 -2.51 -5.93
N VAL A 186 -7.19 -1.92 -5.32
CA VAL A 186 -7.50 -2.10 -3.88
C VAL A 186 -7.80 -3.56 -3.48
N ASP A 187 -8.26 -4.39 -4.42
CA ASP A 187 -8.44 -5.84 -4.20
C ASP A 187 -7.12 -6.58 -3.97
N HIS A 188 -6.01 -6.05 -4.49
CA HIS A 188 -4.65 -6.55 -4.29
C HIS A 188 -3.93 -5.87 -3.11
N PHE A 189 -4.49 -4.80 -2.55
CA PHE A 189 -4.00 -4.12 -1.34
C PHE A 189 -4.83 -4.51 -0.12
N ASN A 190 -5.84 -3.71 0.22
CA ASN A 190 -6.75 -3.96 1.33
C ASN A 190 -7.43 -5.33 1.19
N GLY A 191 -7.80 -5.73 -0.03
CA GLY A 191 -8.36 -7.06 -0.29
C GLY A 191 -7.41 -8.22 0.02
N ALA A 192 -6.09 -8.02 -0.06
CA ALA A 192 -5.13 -9.05 0.36
C ALA A 192 -5.14 -9.24 1.89
N ILE A 193 -5.19 -8.14 2.65
CA ILE A 193 -5.33 -8.19 4.11
C ILE A 193 -6.66 -8.81 4.52
N VAL A 194 -7.77 -8.45 3.86
CA VAL A 194 -9.09 -9.02 4.14
C VAL A 194 -9.11 -10.54 3.95
N ARG A 195 -8.62 -11.02 2.80
CA ARG A 195 -8.57 -12.47 2.53
C ARG A 195 -7.69 -13.21 3.53
N LEU A 196 -6.56 -12.62 3.90
CA LEU A 196 -5.64 -13.24 4.87
C LEU A 196 -6.27 -13.25 6.28
N GLY A 197 -6.95 -12.17 6.67
CA GLY A 197 -7.71 -12.12 7.93
C GLY A 197 -8.79 -13.18 8.00
N GLU A 198 -9.54 -13.40 6.92
CA GLU A 198 -10.55 -14.46 6.82
C GLU A 198 -9.93 -15.87 7.02
N ILE A 199 -8.74 -16.12 6.46
CA ILE A 199 -8.03 -17.40 6.62
C ILE A 199 -7.60 -17.62 8.09
N HIS A 200 -7.16 -16.56 8.76
CA HIS A 200 -6.60 -16.64 10.12
C HIS A 200 -7.59 -16.25 11.23
N GLY A 201 -8.86 -15.98 10.90
CA GLY A 201 -9.89 -15.60 11.87
C GLY A 201 -9.68 -14.22 12.52
N VAL A 202 -9.04 -13.29 11.81
CA VAL A 202 -8.79 -11.92 12.28
C VAL A 202 -9.72 -10.94 11.56
N GLU A 203 -10.47 -10.14 12.32
CA GLU A 203 -11.38 -9.13 11.77
C GLU A 203 -10.62 -7.97 11.10
N THR A 204 -11.09 -7.54 9.92
CA THR A 204 -10.50 -6.44 9.14
C THR A 204 -11.57 -5.48 8.57
N PRO A 205 -12.47 -4.92 9.41
CA PRO A 205 -13.61 -4.15 8.93
C PRO A 205 -13.22 -2.87 8.18
N LEU A 206 -12.20 -2.13 8.61
CA LEU A 206 -11.76 -0.92 7.93
C LEU A 206 -11.13 -1.24 6.57
N ASN A 207 -10.26 -2.25 6.48
CA ASN A 207 -9.70 -2.68 5.20
C ASN A 207 -10.79 -3.17 4.24
N ARG A 208 -11.84 -3.84 4.74
CA ARG A 208 -12.97 -4.28 3.93
C ARG A 208 -13.77 -3.10 3.38
N VAL A 209 -14.13 -2.15 4.23
CA VAL A 209 -14.87 -0.94 3.82
C VAL A 209 -14.08 -0.12 2.80
N LEU A 210 -12.79 0.12 3.06
CA LEU A 210 -11.93 0.84 2.11
C LEU A 210 -11.85 0.15 0.75
N ARG A 211 -11.69 -1.18 0.74
CA ARG A 211 -11.68 -1.96 -0.50
C ARG A 211 -13.00 -1.79 -1.26
N ASP A 212 -14.13 -2.02 -0.57
CA ASP A 212 -15.45 -2.11 -1.22
C ASP A 212 -15.91 -0.75 -1.75
N LEU A 213 -15.77 0.31 -0.96
CA LEU A 213 -16.16 1.66 -1.39
C LEU A 213 -15.25 2.20 -2.49
N CYS A 214 -13.94 1.96 -2.42
CA CYS A 214 -13.03 2.43 -3.46
C CYS A 214 -13.24 1.68 -4.79
N ARG A 215 -13.52 0.36 -4.73
CA ARG A 215 -13.90 -0.42 -5.90
C ARG A 215 -15.21 0.08 -6.52
N ASP A 216 -16.21 0.34 -5.69
CA ASP A 216 -17.50 0.88 -6.14
C ASP A 216 -17.34 2.25 -6.79
N ALA A 217 -16.63 3.19 -6.14
CA ALA A 217 -16.34 4.52 -6.67
C ALA A 217 -15.63 4.46 -8.03
N ALA A 218 -14.65 3.56 -8.19
CA ALA A 218 -13.97 3.36 -9.47
C ALA A 218 -14.92 2.84 -10.55
N SER A 219 -15.74 1.83 -10.24
CA SER A 219 -16.68 1.23 -11.19
C SER A 219 -17.77 2.20 -11.65
N ARG A 220 -18.20 3.11 -10.77
CA ARG A 220 -19.17 4.17 -11.05
C ARG A 220 -18.55 5.45 -11.61
N LEU A 221 -17.23 5.45 -11.85
CA LEU A 221 -16.47 6.60 -12.37
C LEU A 221 -16.67 7.87 -11.51
N LEU A 222 -16.73 7.72 -10.19
CA LEU A 222 -16.82 8.84 -9.26
C LEU A 222 -15.49 9.58 -9.16
N ASP A 223 -15.52 10.85 -8.75
CA ASP A 223 -14.30 11.58 -8.41
C ASP A 223 -13.79 11.14 -7.02
N PRO A 224 -12.52 11.39 -6.69
CA PRO A 224 -12.06 11.35 -5.31
C PRO A 224 -12.92 12.19 -4.36
N GLY A 225 -12.90 11.88 -3.07
CA GLY A 225 -13.62 12.68 -2.05
C GLY A 225 -15.10 12.31 -1.87
N THR A 226 -15.45 11.06 -2.10
CA THR A 226 -16.82 10.54 -1.93
C THR A 226 -17.18 10.30 -0.47
N GLU A 227 -16.19 10.21 0.42
CA GLU A 227 -16.37 9.81 1.82
C GLU A 227 -15.61 10.75 2.77
N THR A 228 -15.99 10.74 4.04
CA THR A 228 -15.27 11.36 5.16
C THR A 228 -14.73 10.29 6.12
N CYS A 229 -13.75 10.65 6.96
CA CYS A 229 -13.27 9.77 8.04
C CYS A 229 -14.43 9.22 8.88
N GLU A 230 -15.40 10.07 9.22
CA GLU A 230 -16.59 9.68 9.99
C GLU A 230 -17.45 8.65 9.26
N SER A 231 -17.78 8.89 7.98
CA SER A 231 -18.60 7.97 7.18
C SER A 231 -17.96 6.58 7.06
N LEU A 232 -16.64 6.52 6.85
CA LEU A 232 -15.89 5.27 6.76
C LEU A 232 -15.90 4.51 8.10
N ARG A 233 -15.72 5.21 9.22
CA ARG A 233 -15.82 4.60 10.56
C ARG A 233 -17.23 4.08 10.84
N ASN A 234 -18.26 4.80 10.42
CA ASN A 234 -19.65 4.37 10.59
C ASN A 234 -19.97 3.13 9.75
N ALA A 235 -19.48 3.07 8.51
CA ALA A 235 -19.62 1.90 7.65
C ALA A 235 -18.98 0.65 8.28
N ALA A 236 -17.78 0.77 8.86
CA ALA A 236 -17.06 -0.34 9.51
C ALA A 236 -17.80 -0.88 10.75
N LYS A 237 -18.42 -0.01 11.54
CA LYS A 237 -19.24 -0.44 12.70
C LYS A 237 -20.50 -1.20 12.29
N ASN A 238 -21.06 -0.88 11.12
CA ASN A 238 -22.28 -1.52 10.63
C ASN A 238 -22.01 -2.92 10.07
N THR A 239 -20.83 -3.15 9.48
CA THR A 239 -20.40 -4.49 9.04
C THR A 239 -20.28 -5.48 10.22
N ASP A 240 -19.78 -5.03 11.37
CA ASP A 240 -19.64 -5.88 12.56
C ASP A 240 -21.00 -6.28 13.17
N ARG A 241 -22.00 -5.38 13.09
CA ARG A 241 -23.37 -5.66 13.57
C ARG A 241 -24.10 -6.67 12.68
N GLY A 242 -23.90 -6.59 11.37
CA GLY A 242 -24.48 -7.55 10.42
C GLY A 242 -23.93 -8.97 10.60
N ALA A 243 -22.65 -9.12 10.95
CA ALA A 243 -22.01 -10.41 11.19
C ALA A 243 -22.46 -11.08 12.50
N ARG A 244 -22.81 -10.30 13.54
CA ARG A 244 -23.23 -10.82 14.86
C ARG A 244 -24.75 -10.99 15.03
N GLY A 245 -25.56 -10.48 14.09
CA GLY A 245 -27.03 -10.55 14.13
C GLY A 245 -27.65 -11.71 13.34
N GLY A 246 -26.82 -12.55 12.70
CA GLY A 246 -27.25 -13.73 11.95
C GLY A 246 -26.90 -15.02 12.69
N THR A 247 -27.58 -15.28 13.81
CA THR A 247 -27.62 -16.60 14.48
C THR A 247 -29.05 -16.96 14.79
#